data_AF-X0VZY7-F1
#
_entry.id   AF-X0VZY7-F1
#
_cell.length_a   1.000
_cell.length_b   1.000
_cell.length_c   1.000
_cell.angle_alpha   90.00
_cell.angle_beta   90.00
_cell.angle_gamma   90.00
#
_symmetry.space_group_name_H-M   'P 1'
#
loop_
_entity.id
_entity.type
_entity.pdbx_description
1 polymer ?
#
loop_
_entity_poly.entity_id
_entity_poly.type
_entity_poly.pdbx_seq_one_letter_code
_entity_poly.pdbx_strand_id
1 'polypeptide(L)'
;MIGYKTSLEKIKQLHQMLKITKIDQEIIDNVLFVNKIKDLEDLIQYYSAIDRKIDFLITRNISDSPTPKNIKIIRPDEFIKILEVQEKEENRP
;
A
#
# COMPACT_ATOMS: atom_id res chain seq x y z
N MET A 1 1.55 -31.74 6.00
CA MET A 1 2.34 -30.54 6.38
C MET A 1 1.52 -29.67 7.32
N ILE A 2 1.83 -29.66 8.62
CA ILE A 2 1.11 -28.83 9.62
C ILE A 2 1.30 -27.33 9.35
N GLY A 3 2.47 -26.93 8.82
CA GLY A 3 2.77 -25.52 8.50
C GLY A 3 1.82 -24.88 7.49
N TYR A 4 1.41 -25.60 6.44
CA TYR A 4 0.51 -25.05 5.40
C TYR A 4 -0.84 -24.59 5.98
N LYS A 5 -1.46 -25.44 6.81
CA LYS A 5 -2.76 -25.14 7.42
C LYS A 5 -2.66 -23.92 8.33
N THR A 6 -1.61 -23.87 9.16
CA THR A 6 -1.38 -22.72 10.05
C THR A 6 -1.16 -21.43 9.27
N SER A 7 -0.33 -21.45 8.22
CA SER A 7 -0.10 -20.27 7.38
C SER A 7 -1.38 -19.78 6.69
N LEU A 8 -2.18 -20.70 6.17
CA LEU A 8 -3.44 -20.34 5.50
C LEU A 8 -4.44 -19.71 6.47
N GLU A 9 -4.57 -20.24 7.69
CA GLU A 9 -5.44 -19.66 8.71
C GLU A 9 -4.99 -18.24 9.12
N LYS A 10 -3.67 -17.99 9.18
CA LYS A 10 -3.15 -16.65 9.45
C LYS A 10 -3.45 -15.66 8.32
N ILE A 11 -3.36 -16.10 7.06
CA ILE A 11 -3.73 -15.25 5.90
C ILE A 11 -5.23 -14.92 5.93
N LYS A 12 -6.10 -15.87 6.27
CA LYS A 12 -7.55 -15.62 6.41
C LYS A 12 -7.85 -14.59 7.49
N GLN A 13 -7.19 -14.69 8.65
CA GLN A 13 -7.33 -13.71 9.73
C GLN A 13 -6.88 -12.32 9.29
N LEU A 14 -5.75 -12.22 8.58
CA LEU A 14 -5.26 -10.97 8.04
C LEU A 14 -6.24 -10.36 7.02
N HIS A 15 -6.79 -11.18 6.11
CA HIS A 15 -7.76 -10.71 5.12
C HIS A 15 -8.98 -10.07 5.80
N GLN A 16 -9.49 -10.62 6.90
CA GLN A 16 -10.66 -10.07 7.60
C GLN A 16 -10.46 -8.62 8.08
N MET A 17 -9.21 -8.18 8.24
CA MET A 17 -8.86 -6.82 8.69
C MET A 17 -8.58 -5.85 7.54
N LEU A 18 -8.51 -6.33 6.30
CA LEU A 18 -8.05 -5.56 5.15
C LEU A 18 -9.16 -5.37 4.11
N LYS A 19 -9.15 -4.20 3.46
CA LYS A 19 -9.90 -3.97 2.22
C LYS A 19 -8.98 -4.23 1.03
N ILE A 20 -9.38 -5.16 0.17
CA ILE A 20 -8.64 -5.50 -1.04
C ILE A 20 -8.97 -4.49 -2.14
N THR A 21 -7.93 -3.94 -2.76
CA THR A 21 -8.07 -3.08 -3.93
C THR A 21 -8.27 -3.93 -5.20
N LYS A 22 -8.86 -3.34 -6.24
CA LYS A 22 -9.02 -4.01 -7.53
C LYS A 22 -7.81 -3.75 -8.43
N ILE A 23 -7.57 -4.69 -9.34
CA ILE A 23 -6.71 -4.53 -10.50
C ILE A 23 -7.61 -4.74 -11.70
N ASP A 24 -7.63 -3.76 -12.60
CA ASP A 24 -8.43 -3.79 -13.83
C ASP A 24 -7.58 -3.38 -15.04
N GLN A 25 -8.22 -3.33 -16.21
CA GLN A 25 -7.54 -3.04 -17.48
C GLN A 25 -6.82 -1.68 -17.43
N GLU A 26 -7.44 -0.66 -16.83
CA GLU A 26 -6.86 0.68 -16.75
C GLU A 26 -5.58 0.69 -15.90
N ILE A 27 -5.58 -0.02 -14.77
CA ILE A 27 -4.36 -0.16 -13.95
C ILE A 27 -3.25 -0.86 -14.75
N ILE A 28 -3.57 -1.94 -15.48
CA ILE A 28 -2.58 -2.67 -16.27
C ILE A 28 -2.05 -1.83 -17.43
N ASP A 29 -2.92 -1.12 -18.15
CA ASP A 29 -2.53 -0.23 -19.24
C ASP A 29 -1.56 0.84 -18.71
N ASN A 30 -1.91 1.50 -17.61
CA ASN A 30 -1.05 2.49 -16.96
C ASN A 30 0.36 1.94 -16.62
N VAL A 31 0.44 0.70 -16.13
CA VAL A 31 1.70 0.03 -15.82
C VAL A 31 2.52 -0.27 -17.08
N LEU A 32 1.88 -0.68 -18.18
CA LEU A 32 2.55 -1.05 -19.43
C LEU A 32 3.05 0.17 -20.23
N PHE A 33 2.43 1.33 -20.06
CA PHE A 33 2.81 2.56 -20.76
C PHE A 33 3.89 3.40 -20.02
N VAL A 34 4.44 2.92 -18.90
CA VAL A 34 5.56 3.61 -18.25
C VAL A 34 6.87 3.40 -19.00
N ASN A 35 7.73 4.43 -19.00
CA ASN A 35 9.01 4.40 -19.72
C ASN A 35 10.00 3.35 -19.19
N LYS A 36 9.85 2.93 -17.92
CA LYS A 36 10.71 1.92 -17.30
C LYS A 36 9.96 1.19 -16.20
N ILE A 37 9.77 -0.11 -16.42
CA ILE A 37 9.26 -1.03 -15.40
C ILE A 37 10.47 -1.53 -14.61
N LYS A 38 10.61 -1.08 -13.36
CA LYS A 38 11.62 -1.63 -12.45
C LYS A 38 11.10 -2.92 -11.83
N ASP A 39 9.96 -2.81 -11.15
CA ASP A 39 9.25 -3.93 -10.53
C ASP A 39 7.76 -3.82 -10.85
N LEU A 40 7.19 -4.89 -11.40
CA LEU A 40 5.80 -4.90 -11.85
C LEU A 40 4.82 -4.77 -10.68
N GLU A 41 5.11 -5.47 -9.57
CA GLU A 41 4.28 -5.47 -8.37
C GLU A 41 4.14 -4.06 -7.78
N ASP A 42 5.25 -3.34 -7.64
CA ASP A 42 5.27 -1.98 -7.08
C ASP A 42 4.47 -1.00 -7.95
N LEU A 43 4.56 -1.12 -9.28
CA LEU A 43 3.79 -0.29 -10.21
C LEU A 43 2.29 -0.59 -10.14
N ILE A 44 1.90 -1.86 -10.08
CA ILE A 44 0.49 -2.24 -9.92
C ILE A 44 -0.06 -1.72 -8.59
N GLN A 45 0.68 -1.90 -7.50
CA GLN A 45 0.30 -1.37 -6.18
C GLN A 45 0.17 0.15 -6.20
N TYR A 46 1.12 0.85 -6.82
CA TYR A 46 1.08 2.31 -6.98
C TYR A 46 -0.15 2.76 -7.77
N TYR A 47 -0.36 2.25 -8.98
CA TYR A 47 -1.49 2.69 -9.81
C TYR A 47 -2.85 2.31 -9.22
N SER A 48 -2.95 1.15 -8.54
CA SER A 48 -4.16 0.77 -7.81
C SER A 48 -4.42 1.70 -6.61
N ALA A 49 -3.37 2.14 -5.90
CA ALA A 49 -3.49 3.11 -4.82
C ALA A 49 -3.93 4.49 -5.32
N ILE A 50 -3.44 4.93 -6.48
CA ILE A 50 -3.88 6.17 -7.13
C ILE A 50 -5.36 6.10 -7.53
N ASP A 51 -5.79 5.03 -8.21
CA ASP A 51 -7.19 4.81 -8.58
C ASP A 51 -8.12 4.88 -7.36
N ARG A 52 -7.71 4.23 -6.26
CA ARG A 52 -8.50 4.19 -5.03
C ARG A 52 -8.42 5.46 -4.18
N LYS A 53 -7.60 6.43 -4.58
CA LYS A 53 -7.32 7.70 -3.87
C LYS A 53 -6.82 7.47 -2.45
N ILE A 54 -5.87 6.55 -2.30
CA ILE A 54 -5.23 6.28 -1.01
C ILE A 54 -4.33 7.46 -0.63
N ASP A 55 -4.37 7.88 0.63
CA ASP A 55 -3.58 9.01 1.13
C ASP A 55 -2.08 8.68 1.26
N PHE A 56 -1.79 7.47 1.73
CA PHE A 56 -0.43 7.01 2.04
C PHE A 56 -0.14 5.63 1.44
N LEU A 57 1.00 5.52 0.74
CA LEU A 57 1.61 4.23 0.43
C LEU A 57 2.73 3.98 1.44
N ILE A 58 2.54 2.98 2.30
CA ILE A 58 3.46 2.69 3.40
C ILE A 58 4.41 1.57 2.97
N THR A 59 5.71 1.86 2.87
CA THR A 59 6.72 0.89 2.43
C THR A 59 8.06 1.12 3.12
N ARG A 60 8.87 0.06 3.24
CA ARG A 60 10.27 0.18 3.69
C ARG A 60 11.21 0.55 2.54
N ASN A 61 10.78 0.40 1.28
CA ASN A 61 11.61 0.54 0.08
C ASN A 61 11.28 1.81 -0.72
N ILE A 62 11.39 2.98 -0.10
CA ILE A 62 11.00 4.25 -0.72
C ILE A 62 11.82 4.56 -1.99
N SER A 63 13.11 4.21 -2.02
CA SER A 63 14.00 4.50 -3.15
C SER A 63 13.57 3.87 -4.46
N ASP A 64 12.80 2.78 -4.38
CA ASP A 64 12.38 1.98 -5.52
C ASP A 64 10.96 2.30 -5.96
N SER A 65 10.27 3.13 -5.18
CA SER A 65 8.91 3.53 -5.48
C SER A 65 8.85 4.49 -6.68
N PRO A 66 7.77 4.43 -7.49
CA PRO A 66 7.55 5.38 -8.57
C PRO A 66 7.54 6.81 -8.03
N THR A 67 8.18 7.76 -8.73
CA THR A 67 8.25 9.16 -8.29
C THR A 67 6.83 9.70 -8.05
N PRO A 68 6.46 10.02 -6.80
CA PRO A 68 5.09 10.36 -6.48
C PRO A 68 4.75 11.75 -7.00
N LYS A 69 3.65 11.87 -7.74
CA LYS A 69 3.00 13.17 -7.96
C LYS A 69 1.77 13.36 -7.07
N ASN A 70 1.08 12.26 -6.71
CA ASN A 70 -0.29 12.34 -6.17
C ASN A 70 -0.56 11.47 -4.91
N ILE A 71 0.44 10.73 -4.40
CA ILE A 71 0.31 9.90 -3.17
C ILE A 71 1.54 10.08 -2.30
N LYS A 72 1.36 10.13 -0.98
CA LYS A 72 2.49 10.26 -0.06
C LYS A 72 3.08 8.88 0.22
N ILE A 73 4.34 8.68 -0.16
CA ILE A 73 5.06 7.43 0.08
C ILE A 73 5.91 7.60 1.34
N ILE A 74 5.65 6.80 2.37
CA ILE A 74 6.25 6.96 3.71
C ILE A 74 6.70 5.63 4.30
N ARG A 75 7.63 5.69 5.25
CA ARG A 75 8.05 4.54 6.05
C ARG A 75 7.03 4.23 7.14
N PRO A 76 6.98 2.97 7.62
CA PRO A 76 6.10 2.60 8.74
C PRO A 76 6.30 3.47 9.98
N ASP A 77 7.53 3.81 10.35
CA ASP A 77 7.81 4.64 11.55
C ASP A 77 7.32 6.08 11.39
N GLU A 78 7.33 6.62 10.17
CA GLU A 78 6.73 7.92 9.86
C GLU A 78 5.20 7.88 9.98
N PHE A 79 4.58 6.78 9.53
CA PHE A 79 3.13 6.61 9.64
C PHE A 79 2.67 6.50 11.09
N ILE A 80 3.38 5.73 11.93
CA ILE A 80 3.07 5.62 13.37
C ILE A 80 3.11 6.99 14.04
N LYS A 81 4.13 7.82 13.74
CA LYS A 81 4.21 9.19 14.28
C LYS A 81 3.02 10.06 13.86
N ILE A 82 2.52 9.90 12.64
CA ILE A 82 1.32 10.61 12.17
C ILE A 82 0.11 10.20 13.00
N LEU A 83 -0.09 8.89 13.23
CA LEU A 83 -1.20 8.38 14.05
C LEU A 83 -1.13 8.89 15.50
N GLU A 84 0.05 8.86 16.12
CA GLU A 84 0.24 9.36 17.48
C GLU A 84 -0.05 10.86 17.62
N VAL A 85 0.21 11.65 16.58
CA VAL A 85 -0.13 13.09 16.56
C VAL A 85 -1.64 13.26 16.42
N GLN A 86 -2.28 12.52 15.52
CA GLN A 86 -3.73 12.58 15.33
C GLN A 86 -4.50 12.19 16.60
N GLU A 87 -4.09 11.11 17.29
CA GLU A 87 -4.71 10.72 18.56
C GLU A 87 -4.59 11.80 19.63
N LYS A 88 -3.47 12.53 19.68
CA LYS A 88 -3.29 13.64 20.63
C LYS A 88 -4.15 14.85 20.30
N GLU A 89 -4.38 15.12 19.02
CA GLU A 89 -5.23 16.23 18.57
C GLU A 89 -6.71 15.92 18.82
N GLU A 90 -7.16 14.69 18.57
CA GLU A 90 -8.54 14.26 18.81
C GLU A 90 -8.88 14.20 20.31
N ASN A 91 -7.90 13.96 21.18
CA ASN A 91 -8.06 13.93 22.63
C ASN A 91 -7.72 15.26 23.33
N ARG A 92 -7.58 16.35 22.57
CA ARG A 92 -7.35 17.68 23.15
C ARG A 92 -8.67 18.21 23.76
N PRO A 93 -8.67 18.67 25.03
CA PRO A 93 -9.86 19.19 25.69
C PRO A 93 -10.39 20.47 25.05
#